data_AF-A0A496UH51-F1
#
_entry.id   AF-A0A496UH51-F1
#
_cell.length_a   1.000
_cell.length_b   1.000
_cell.length_c   1.000
_cell.angle_alpha   90.00
_cell.angle_beta   90.00
_cell.angle_gamma   90.00
#
_symmetry.space_group_name_H-M   'P 1'
#
loop_
_entity.id
_entity.type
_entity.pdbx_description
1 polymer ?
#
loop_
_entity_poly.entity_id
_entity_poly.type
_entity_poly.pdbx_seq_one_letter_code
_entity_poly.pdbx_strand_id
1 'polypeptide(L)'
;MPYDAYLAAGELASTKMVGYSFGSYDYLSDDPAMLVEFNGTTKVYDCDNGDTNVGSLLCGVFADWDEGVSGADAFVLPSEVECLAWDYEGEMLADWPTDVYSDPELNSSISPTALGDLDGDGVADVLFSTELSGVYSVLGYGSDGYSLGDIDFPIALPDGVAALGGFSIANIDQDSNIEIVFGTTDGLLHCWEFGTCSTGYAPWVQFQHDHSRTGVLE
;
A
#
# COMPACT_ATOMS: atom_id res chain seq x y z
N MET A 1 13.80 -4.17 22.80
CA MET A 1 14.95 -3.95 21.89
C MET A 1 14.65 -2.67 21.11
N PRO A 2 15.58 -1.91 20.51
CA PRO A 2 15.14 -0.78 19.69
C PRO A 2 14.42 -1.37 18.48
N TYR A 3 13.10 -1.19 18.42
CA TYR A 3 12.31 -1.60 17.27
C TYR A 3 12.64 -0.63 16.12
N ASP A 4 12.89 -1.16 14.93
CA ASP A 4 12.98 -0.33 13.74
C ASP A 4 11.56 0.16 13.44
N ALA A 5 11.29 1.43 13.76
CA ALA A 5 10.01 2.07 13.51
C ALA A 5 10.05 2.78 12.15
N TYR A 6 9.02 2.56 11.35
CA TYR A 6 8.85 3.23 10.08
C TYR A 6 7.82 4.35 10.28
N LEU A 7 8.17 5.54 9.79
CA LEU A 7 7.42 6.75 10.07
C LEU A 7 6.63 7.16 8.84
N ALA A 8 5.32 7.31 9.00
CA ALA A 8 4.49 8.08 8.10
C ALA A 8 4.29 9.47 8.72
N ALA A 9 4.51 10.54 7.96
CA ALA A 9 4.26 11.90 8.43
C ALA A 9 3.42 12.65 7.40
N GLY A 10 2.40 13.35 7.87
CA GLY A 10 1.41 13.99 7.00
C GLY A 10 0.49 14.93 7.75
N GLU A 11 -0.53 15.38 7.05
CA GLU A 11 -1.65 16.13 7.62
C GLU A 11 -2.87 15.21 7.61
N LEU A 12 -3.29 14.78 8.81
CA LEU A 12 -4.43 13.91 9.06
C LEU A 12 -5.53 14.74 9.75
N ALA A 13 -6.73 14.81 9.18
CA ALA A 13 -7.84 15.68 9.57
C ALA A 13 -7.38 17.14 9.84
N SER A 14 -6.66 17.72 8.87
CA SER A 14 -6.07 19.06 8.97
C SER A 14 -5.08 19.28 10.13
N THR A 15 -4.60 18.19 10.74
CA THR A 15 -3.65 18.20 11.86
C THR A 15 -2.36 17.53 11.44
N LYS A 16 -1.21 18.14 11.75
CA LYS A 16 0.10 17.52 11.45
C LYS A 16 0.33 16.33 12.37
N MET A 17 0.32 15.15 11.79
CA MET A 17 0.42 13.88 12.49
C MET A 17 1.65 13.08 12.02
N VAL A 18 2.18 12.28 12.94
CA VAL A 18 3.16 11.23 12.65
C VAL A 18 2.56 9.90 13.10
N GLY A 19 2.47 8.95 12.17
CA GLY A 19 2.13 7.56 12.43
C GLY A 19 3.38 6.74 12.71
N TYR A 20 3.34 5.98 13.79
CA TYR A 20 4.41 5.08 14.23
C TYR A 20 3.91 3.65 14.16
N SER A 21 4.51 2.82 13.32
CA SER A 21 4.34 1.37 13.43
C SER A 21 5.34 0.82 14.45
N PHE A 22 4.89 -0.06 15.34
CA PHE A 22 5.80 -0.84 16.16
C PHE A 22 6.25 -2.03 15.32
N GLY A 23 7.49 -2.01 14.82
CA GLY A 23 8.01 -3.00 13.84
C GLY A 23 7.92 -4.49 14.22
N SER A 24 7.39 -4.83 15.40
CA SER A 24 6.86 -6.15 15.75
C SER A 24 5.80 -5.98 16.84
N TYR A 25 4.63 -6.63 16.70
CA TYR A 25 3.57 -6.64 17.72
C TYR A 25 4.06 -7.34 19.01
N ASP A 26 3.82 -6.74 20.18
CA ASP A 26 4.09 -7.33 21.50
C ASP A 26 2.75 -7.59 22.19
N TYR A 27 2.43 -8.84 22.49
CA TYR A 27 1.19 -9.26 23.18
C TYR A 27 0.96 -8.62 24.57
N LEU A 28 1.92 -7.84 25.07
CA LEU A 28 1.80 -7.03 26.29
C LEU A 28 1.24 -5.61 26.04
N SER A 29 1.10 -5.20 24.78
CA SER A 29 0.48 -3.94 24.32
C SER A 29 -0.53 -4.31 23.23
N ASP A 30 -1.79 -3.94 23.39
CA ASP A 30 -2.85 -4.30 22.44
C ASP A 30 -2.81 -3.43 21.14
N ASP A 31 -1.82 -2.53 21.04
CA ASP A 31 -1.70 -1.49 20.01
C ASP A 31 -0.54 -1.74 19.04
N PRO A 32 -0.78 -2.00 17.74
CA PRO A 32 0.24 -2.22 16.72
C PRO A 32 0.85 -0.91 16.18
N ALA A 33 0.21 0.24 16.46
CA ALA A 33 0.65 1.55 16.01
C ALA A 33 0.23 2.68 16.97
N MET A 34 0.82 3.87 16.77
CA MET A 34 0.42 5.10 17.45
C MET A 34 0.33 6.27 16.45
N LEU A 35 -0.66 7.13 16.66
CA LEU A 35 -0.76 8.44 16.03
C LEU A 35 -0.35 9.55 17.00
N VAL A 36 0.57 10.43 16.59
CA VAL A 36 1.11 11.50 17.45
C VAL A 36 1.04 12.87 16.77
N GLU A 37 0.44 13.84 17.45
CA GLU A 37 0.46 15.25 17.03
C GLU A 37 1.85 15.89 17.15
N PHE A 38 2.26 16.63 16.11
CA PHE A 38 3.61 17.22 16.01
C PHE A 38 3.97 18.22 17.14
N ASN A 39 3.01 18.75 17.91
CA ASN A 39 3.23 19.84 18.88
C ASN A 39 3.12 19.44 20.37
N GLY A 40 3.13 18.15 20.71
CA GLY A 40 3.46 17.70 22.08
C GLY A 40 2.40 17.92 23.17
N THR A 41 1.16 18.24 22.81
CA THR A 41 -0.01 17.99 23.66
C THR A 41 -0.53 16.60 23.33
N THR A 42 0.01 15.60 24.01
CA THR A 42 -0.11 14.18 23.66
C THR A 42 -1.55 13.68 23.78
N LYS A 43 -2.30 13.66 22.67
CA LYS A 43 -3.35 12.66 22.48
C LYS A 43 -2.67 11.50 21.75
N VAL A 44 -2.36 10.46 22.52
CA VAL A 44 -1.99 9.16 21.96
C VAL A 44 -3.31 8.49 21.63
N TYR A 45 -3.42 7.99 20.42
CA TYR A 45 -4.46 7.04 20.09
C TYR A 45 -3.81 5.67 19.94
N ASP A 46 -4.17 4.83 20.91
CA ASP A 46 -3.82 3.42 21.00
C ASP A 46 -4.73 2.71 19.98
N CYS A 47 -4.09 2.14 18.95
CA CYS A 47 -4.77 1.57 17.79
C CYS A 47 -5.31 0.16 18.14
N ASP A 48 -6.50 0.03 18.71
CA ASP A 48 -7.02 -1.24 19.25
C ASP A 48 -7.11 -2.39 18.20
N ASN A 49 -6.64 -3.60 18.58
CA ASN A 49 -6.80 -4.96 17.97
C ASN A 49 -6.10 -5.32 16.63
N GLY A 50 -5.47 -6.51 16.61
CA GLY A 50 -4.99 -7.29 15.45
C GLY A 50 -4.48 -8.69 15.89
N ASP A 51 -4.45 -9.71 15.03
CA ASP A 51 -4.01 -11.08 15.39
C ASP A 51 -2.46 -11.24 15.47
N THR A 52 -1.99 -12.30 16.13
CA THR A 52 -1.05 -12.27 17.25
C THR A 52 0.34 -12.91 17.00
N ASN A 53 0.94 -12.77 15.81
CA ASN A 53 2.36 -13.15 15.57
C ASN A 53 2.95 -12.52 14.28
N VAL A 54 2.76 -11.22 14.06
CA VAL A 54 3.33 -10.54 12.89
C VAL A 54 4.77 -10.06 13.13
N GLY A 55 5.68 -10.44 12.25
CA GLY A 55 7.11 -10.07 12.28
C GLY A 55 7.43 -8.75 11.57
N SER A 56 6.47 -8.17 10.84
CA SER A 56 6.70 -7.05 9.92
C SER A 56 5.49 -6.11 9.89
N LEU A 57 5.63 -4.92 10.50
CA LEU A 57 4.69 -3.79 10.43
C LEU A 57 5.48 -2.56 9.97
N LEU A 58 5.78 -2.48 8.68
CA LEU A 58 6.89 -1.62 8.21
C LEU A 58 6.46 -0.44 7.33
N CYS A 59 5.24 -0.39 6.81
CA CYS A 59 4.94 0.51 5.70
C CYS A 59 3.58 1.22 5.81
N GLY A 60 3.30 1.85 6.94
CA GLY A 60 2.07 2.62 7.12
C GLY A 60 1.97 3.85 6.19
N VAL A 61 0.74 4.22 5.81
CA VAL A 61 0.45 5.37 4.94
C VAL A 61 -0.81 6.11 5.41
N PHE A 62 -0.89 7.40 5.14
CA PHE A 62 -2.11 8.18 5.37
C PHE A 62 -2.97 8.20 4.10
N ALA A 63 -4.25 7.84 4.23
CA ALA A 63 -5.24 7.82 3.16
C ALA A 63 -6.35 8.85 3.41
N ASP A 64 -7.06 9.23 2.35
CA ASP A 64 -8.14 10.23 2.33
C ASP A 64 -9.40 9.50 1.82
N TRP A 65 -10.20 8.98 2.76
CA TRP A 65 -11.32 8.05 2.51
C TRP A 65 -12.70 8.60 2.93
N ASP A 66 -12.75 9.57 3.84
CA ASP A 66 -13.96 10.29 4.26
C ASP A 66 -14.02 11.67 3.60
N GLU A 67 -14.84 11.79 2.55
CA GLU A 67 -15.10 13.07 1.86
C GLU A 67 -15.58 14.21 2.78
N GLY A 68 -16.08 13.88 3.98
CA GLY A 68 -16.51 14.83 5.00
C GLY A 68 -15.35 15.47 5.79
N VAL A 69 -14.14 14.90 5.70
CA VAL A 69 -12.93 15.36 6.38
C VAL A 69 -12.01 16.00 5.34
N SER A 70 -11.30 17.07 5.75
CA SER A 70 -10.38 17.77 4.85
C SER A 70 -8.97 17.18 4.98
N GLY A 71 -8.46 16.66 3.86
CA GLY A 71 -7.16 15.99 3.80
C GLY A 71 -7.26 14.56 4.31
N ALA A 72 -6.13 13.86 4.37
CA ALA A 72 -6.10 12.48 4.83
C ALA A 72 -6.83 12.32 6.17
N ASP A 73 -7.49 11.19 6.39
CA ASP A 73 -8.33 10.91 7.55
C ASP A 73 -8.21 9.48 8.06
N ALA A 74 -7.51 8.63 7.32
CA ALA A 74 -7.22 7.26 7.69
C ALA A 74 -5.72 7.01 7.76
N PHE A 75 -5.31 6.12 8.67
CA PHE A 75 -3.97 5.56 8.72
C PHE A 75 -4.05 4.06 8.42
N VAL A 76 -3.43 3.65 7.32
CA VAL A 76 -3.42 2.26 6.83
C VAL A 76 -2.08 1.63 7.13
N LEU A 77 -2.09 0.40 7.63
CA LEU A 77 -0.90 -0.36 7.98
C LEU A 77 -1.03 -1.83 7.55
N PRO A 78 -0.45 -2.22 6.40
CA PRO A 78 -0.38 -3.61 6.03
C PRO A 78 0.55 -4.42 6.93
N SER A 79 0.16 -5.68 7.16
CA SER A 79 1.01 -6.73 7.72
C SER A 79 1.08 -7.93 6.76
N GLU A 80 1.81 -8.96 7.17
CA GLU A 80 1.92 -10.24 6.46
C GLU A 80 0.71 -11.17 6.63
N VAL A 81 -0.23 -10.82 7.53
CA VAL A 81 -1.42 -11.63 7.87
C VAL A 81 -2.72 -10.94 7.48
N GLU A 82 -2.80 -9.64 7.71
CA GLU A 82 -3.98 -8.79 7.47
C GLU A 82 -3.55 -7.33 7.25
N CYS A 83 -4.44 -6.50 6.73
CA CYS A 83 -4.21 -5.06 6.63
C CYS A 83 -5.11 -4.35 7.65
N LEU A 84 -4.55 -3.36 8.34
CA LEU A 84 -5.25 -2.61 9.38
C LEU A 84 -5.46 -1.17 8.93
N ALA A 85 -6.55 -0.55 9.39
CA ALA A 85 -6.77 0.86 9.17
C ALA A 85 -7.55 1.51 10.33
N TRP A 86 -7.13 2.71 10.71
CA TRP A 86 -7.75 3.51 11.76
C TRP A 86 -8.11 4.90 11.25
N ASP A 87 -9.12 5.51 11.84
CA ASP A 87 -9.48 6.89 11.59
C ASP A 87 -8.50 7.88 12.25
N TYR A 88 -8.75 9.18 12.07
CA TYR A 88 -7.95 10.26 12.65
C TYR A 88 -8.11 10.40 14.18
N GLU A 89 -9.07 9.70 14.77
CA GLU A 89 -9.23 9.51 16.21
C GLU A 89 -8.62 8.18 16.69
N GLY A 90 -7.91 7.46 15.82
CA GLY A 90 -7.26 6.17 16.08
C GLY A 90 -8.20 5.02 16.42
N GLU A 91 -9.49 5.17 16.11
CA GLU A 91 -10.46 4.08 16.20
C GLU A 91 -10.35 3.24 14.92
N MET A 92 -10.45 1.91 15.03
CA MET A 92 -10.43 1.02 13.87
C MET A 92 -11.60 1.35 12.94
N LEU A 93 -11.34 1.45 11.64
CA LEU A 93 -12.38 1.68 10.65
C LEU A 93 -13.33 0.47 10.56
N ALA A 94 -14.56 0.72 10.12
CA ALA A 94 -15.53 -0.35 9.89
C ALA A 94 -15.02 -1.32 8.82
N ASP A 95 -15.22 -2.62 9.02
CA ASP A 95 -14.73 -3.70 8.15
C ASP A 95 -13.19 -3.83 8.09
N TRP A 96 -12.49 -3.15 9.00
CA TRP A 96 -11.06 -3.34 9.29
C TRP A 96 -10.86 -4.02 10.68
N PRO A 97 -9.79 -4.81 10.87
CA PRO A 97 -8.81 -5.21 9.86
C PRO A 97 -9.46 -6.07 8.78
N THR A 98 -8.79 -6.17 7.63
CA THR A 98 -9.24 -7.07 6.56
C THR A 98 -9.36 -8.49 7.07
N ASP A 99 -10.11 -9.35 6.37
CA ASP A 99 -10.02 -10.79 6.62
C ASP A 99 -8.55 -11.28 6.51
N VAL A 100 -8.19 -12.22 7.38
CA VAL A 100 -6.88 -12.88 7.34
C VAL A 100 -6.62 -13.46 5.95
N TYR A 101 -5.44 -13.19 5.39
CA TYR A 101 -5.08 -13.64 4.06
C TYR A 101 -5.15 -15.16 3.95
N SER A 102 -5.37 -15.66 2.73
CA SER A 102 -5.31 -17.10 2.48
C SER A 102 -3.86 -17.58 2.55
N ASP A 103 -3.53 -18.33 3.61
CA ASP A 103 -2.22 -18.97 3.83
C ASP A 103 -1.04 -17.97 3.91
N PRO A 104 -1.05 -17.07 4.93
CA PRO A 104 -0.01 -16.06 5.10
C PRO A 104 1.31 -16.68 5.55
N GLU A 105 2.43 -16.17 5.06
CA GLU A 105 3.76 -16.55 5.54
C GLU A 105 4.25 -15.55 6.60
N LEU A 106 4.43 -16.04 7.83
CA LEU A 106 4.89 -15.23 8.96
C LEU A 106 6.36 -14.82 8.80
N ASN A 107 6.70 -13.61 9.24
CA ASN A 107 7.98 -12.92 9.08
C ASN A 107 8.39 -12.65 7.62
N SER A 108 7.43 -12.56 6.71
CA SER A 108 7.70 -12.22 5.32
C SER A 108 7.93 -10.71 5.16
N SER A 109 8.69 -10.35 4.13
CA SER A 109 8.90 -8.93 3.83
C SER A 109 7.65 -8.34 3.21
N ILE A 110 7.37 -7.08 3.56
CA ILE A 110 6.25 -6.32 3.00
C ILE A 110 6.84 -5.14 2.24
N SER A 111 6.31 -4.87 1.05
CA SER A 111 6.69 -3.68 0.28
C SER A 111 6.13 -2.40 0.91
N PRO A 112 6.71 -1.23 0.62
CA PRO A 112 6.02 0.05 0.81
C PRO A 112 4.60 0.04 0.23
N THR A 113 3.65 0.54 1.00
CA THR A 113 2.24 0.68 0.60
C THR A 113 2.09 1.83 -0.39
N ALA A 114 1.36 1.58 -1.48
CA ALA A 114 0.94 2.61 -2.41
C ALA A 114 -0.59 2.80 -2.31
N LEU A 115 -1.03 4.03 -2.61
CA LEU A 115 -2.43 4.38 -2.69
C LEU A 115 -2.78 4.85 -4.10
N GLY A 116 -3.93 4.42 -4.62
CA GLY A 116 -4.46 4.86 -5.90
C GLY A 116 -5.80 4.18 -6.21
N ASP A 117 -6.65 4.83 -6.97
CA ASP A 117 -7.97 4.33 -7.40
C ASP A 117 -7.78 3.20 -8.44
N LEU A 118 -7.73 1.95 -7.98
CA LEU A 118 -7.42 0.75 -8.76
C LEU A 118 -8.64 0.22 -9.50
N ASP A 119 -9.83 0.38 -8.93
CA ASP A 119 -11.09 -0.14 -9.49
C ASP A 119 -11.96 0.93 -10.19
N GLY A 120 -11.58 2.20 -10.11
CA GLY A 120 -12.19 3.31 -10.82
C GLY A 120 -13.41 3.90 -10.12
N ASP A 121 -13.59 3.67 -8.82
CA ASP A 121 -14.70 4.22 -8.04
C ASP A 121 -14.49 5.67 -7.58
N GLY A 122 -13.27 6.19 -7.73
CA GLY A 122 -12.88 7.55 -7.39
C GLY A 122 -12.31 7.73 -5.98
N VAL A 123 -12.21 6.66 -5.20
CA VAL A 123 -11.58 6.60 -3.88
C VAL A 123 -10.24 5.86 -4.01
N ALA A 124 -9.24 6.22 -3.21
CA ALA A 124 -7.94 5.57 -3.29
C ALA A 124 -7.98 4.18 -2.64
N ASP A 125 -7.44 3.17 -3.31
CA ASP A 125 -7.28 1.81 -2.80
C ASP A 125 -5.86 1.55 -2.29
N VAL A 126 -5.70 0.46 -1.54
CA VAL A 126 -4.44 0.04 -0.92
C VAL A 126 -3.76 -1.01 -1.79
N LEU A 127 -2.47 -0.81 -2.10
CA LEU A 127 -1.64 -1.75 -2.84
C LEU A 127 -0.31 -2.05 -2.13
N PHE A 128 0.00 -3.32 -1.93
CA PHE A 128 1.27 -3.78 -1.40
C PHE A 128 1.55 -5.22 -1.82
N SER A 129 2.72 -5.76 -1.46
CA SER A 129 3.06 -7.16 -1.65
C SER A 129 3.58 -7.79 -0.38
N THR A 130 3.21 -9.05 -0.18
CA THR A 130 3.72 -9.94 0.87
C THR A 130 3.74 -11.38 0.35
N GLU A 131 4.19 -12.33 1.14
CA GLU A 131 4.30 -13.74 0.75
C GLU A 131 3.08 -14.55 1.20
N LEU A 132 2.40 -15.20 0.24
CA LEU A 132 1.28 -16.10 0.46
C LEU A 132 1.63 -17.48 -0.09
N SER A 133 1.45 -18.55 0.69
CA SER A 133 1.81 -19.92 0.31
C SER A 133 3.24 -20.07 -0.26
N GLY A 134 4.21 -19.30 0.23
CA GLY A 134 5.59 -19.31 -0.25
C GLY A 134 5.86 -18.54 -1.56
N VAL A 135 4.90 -17.74 -2.02
CA VAL A 135 5.02 -16.94 -3.25
C VAL A 135 4.66 -15.49 -2.95
N TYR A 136 5.49 -14.55 -3.39
CA TYR A 136 5.15 -13.13 -3.31
C TYR A 136 3.93 -12.84 -4.16
N SER A 137 2.92 -12.26 -3.53
CA SER A 137 1.68 -11.85 -4.16
C SER A 137 1.49 -10.36 -3.96
N VAL A 138 0.93 -9.70 -4.97
CA VAL A 138 0.47 -8.31 -4.87
C VAL A 138 -0.98 -8.34 -4.40
N LEU A 139 -1.31 -7.60 -3.35
CA LEU A 139 -2.63 -7.51 -2.76
C LEU A 139 -3.21 -6.11 -3.00
N GLY A 140 -4.51 -6.06 -3.25
CA GLY A 140 -5.29 -4.85 -3.49
C GLY A 140 -6.55 -4.86 -2.63
N TYR A 141 -6.79 -3.79 -1.88
CA TYR A 141 -7.94 -3.63 -0.99
C TYR A 141 -8.59 -2.27 -1.18
N GLY A 142 -9.91 -2.26 -1.23
CA GLY A 142 -10.70 -1.03 -1.24
C GLY A 142 -10.60 -0.25 0.06
N SER A 143 -11.02 1.00 0.03
CA SER A 143 -11.19 1.82 1.25
C SER A 143 -12.17 1.21 2.27
N ASP A 144 -13.04 0.32 1.80
CA ASP A 144 -14.04 -0.43 2.55
C ASP A 144 -13.51 -1.73 3.19
N GLY A 145 -12.20 -2.03 3.04
CA GLY A 145 -11.57 -3.21 3.63
C GLY A 145 -11.79 -4.51 2.87
N TYR A 146 -12.55 -4.50 1.76
CA TYR A 146 -12.74 -5.69 0.94
C TYR A 146 -11.61 -5.86 -0.08
N SER A 147 -11.27 -7.11 -0.39
CA SER A 147 -10.29 -7.38 -1.44
C SER A 147 -10.85 -7.04 -2.81
N LEU A 148 -10.01 -6.47 -3.67
CA LEU A 148 -10.35 -6.12 -5.05
C LEU A 148 -10.30 -7.35 -5.97
N GLY A 149 -10.97 -8.43 -5.55
CA GLY A 149 -10.99 -9.72 -6.25
C GLY A 149 -11.67 -9.67 -7.62
N ASP A 150 -12.54 -8.68 -7.85
CA ASP A 150 -13.19 -8.47 -9.15
C ASP A 150 -12.21 -8.02 -10.25
N ILE A 151 -11.03 -7.52 -9.87
CA ILE A 151 -9.90 -7.19 -10.77
C ILE A 151 -8.66 -8.08 -10.50
N ASP A 152 -8.91 -9.32 -10.09
CA ASP A 152 -7.94 -10.42 -9.95
C ASP A 152 -6.95 -10.34 -8.76
N PHE A 153 -7.15 -9.45 -7.77
CA PHE A 153 -6.35 -9.50 -6.55
C PHE A 153 -6.75 -10.67 -5.62
N PRO A 154 -5.79 -11.32 -4.93
CA PRO A 154 -4.34 -11.12 -5.01
C PRO A 154 -3.71 -11.73 -6.28
N ILE A 155 -2.70 -11.06 -6.81
CA ILE A 155 -1.96 -11.49 -8.01
C ILE A 155 -0.63 -12.13 -7.60
N ALA A 156 -0.50 -13.44 -7.80
CA ALA A 156 0.74 -14.16 -7.54
C ALA A 156 1.82 -13.81 -8.57
N LEU A 157 3.01 -13.45 -8.10
CA LEU A 157 4.20 -13.28 -8.95
C LEU A 157 4.81 -14.65 -9.31
N PRO A 158 5.69 -14.71 -10.32
CA PRO A 158 6.43 -15.94 -10.60
C PRO A 158 7.23 -16.44 -9.39
N ASP A 159 7.39 -17.75 -9.27
CA ASP A 159 8.14 -18.38 -8.19
C ASP A 159 9.56 -17.77 -8.04
N GLY A 160 9.92 -17.38 -6.82
CA GLY A 160 11.19 -16.72 -6.50
C GLY A 160 11.30 -15.24 -6.91
N VAL A 161 10.24 -14.63 -7.45
CA VAL A 161 10.19 -13.20 -7.82
C VAL A 161 9.44 -12.40 -6.77
N ALA A 162 10.03 -11.29 -6.30
CA ALA A 162 9.44 -10.42 -5.28
C ALA A 162 9.37 -8.96 -5.74
N ALA A 163 8.33 -8.23 -5.30
CA ALA A 163 8.08 -6.82 -5.61
C ALA A 163 8.24 -5.91 -4.37
N LEU A 164 9.39 -5.99 -3.70
CA LEU A 164 9.62 -5.31 -2.41
C LEU A 164 10.03 -3.83 -2.52
N GLY A 165 10.23 -3.31 -3.73
CA GLY A 165 10.69 -1.93 -3.96
C GLY A 165 9.63 -0.85 -3.78
N GLY A 166 8.36 -1.25 -3.62
CA GLY A 166 7.20 -0.36 -3.64
C GLY A 166 6.63 -0.18 -5.04
N PHE A 167 5.49 0.49 -5.10
CA PHE A 167 4.70 0.66 -6.32
C PHE A 167 4.52 2.15 -6.63
N SER A 168 4.37 2.47 -7.92
CA SER A 168 3.95 3.79 -8.40
C SER A 168 2.66 3.63 -9.19
N ILE A 169 1.63 4.36 -8.81
CA ILE A 169 0.31 4.30 -9.45
C ILE A 169 0.07 5.64 -10.13
N ALA A 170 -0.19 5.61 -11.44
CA ALA A 170 -0.51 6.81 -12.21
C ALA A 170 -1.21 6.42 -13.52
N ASN A 171 -2.03 7.33 -14.03
CA ASN A 171 -2.50 7.28 -15.41
C ASN A 171 -1.42 7.87 -16.34
N ILE A 172 -0.57 7.00 -16.87
CA ILE A 172 0.62 7.29 -17.67
C ILE A 172 0.25 7.52 -19.13
N ASP A 173 -0.70 6.75 -19.66
CA ASP A 173 -1.08 6.82 -21.07
C ASP A 173 -2.28 7.74 -21.36
N GLN A 174 -2.88 8.30 -20.31
CA GLN A 174 -3.99 9.25 -20.32
C GLN A 174 -5.32 8.64 -20.76
N ASP A 175 -5.54 7.37 -20.49
CA ASP A 175 -6.84 6.72 -20.68
C ASP A 175 -7.70 6.76 -19.40
N SER A 176 -8.66 5.85 -19.24
CA SER A 176 -9.55 5.84 -18.06
C SER A 176 -9.09 4.84 -16.99
N ASN A 177 -8.07 4.04 -17.29
CA ASN A 177 -7.47 3.07 -16.42
C ASN A 177 -6.23 3.71 -15.78
N ILE A 178 -5.73 3.05 -14.73
CA ILE A 178 -4.51 3.41 -14.04
C ILE A 178 -3.44 2.37 -14.32
N GLU A 179 -2.19 2.83 -14.39
CA GLU A 179 -1.04 1.95 -14.50
C GLU A 179 -0.32 1.82 -13.17
N ILE A 180 0.10 0.58 -12.88
CA ILE A 180 0.96 0.25 -11.75
C ILE A 180 2.36 -0.06 -12.28
N VAL A 181 3.35 0.71 -11.83
CA VAL A 181 4.76 0.53 -12.17
C VAL A 181 5.54 0.07 -10.95
N PHE A 182 6.29 -1.02 -11.09
CA PHE A 182 7.11 -1.56 -10.01
C PHE A 182 8.25 -2.43 -10.52
N GLY A 183 9.32 -2.53 -9.72
CA GLY A 183 10.48 -3.37 -10.00
C GLY A 183 10.41 -4.69 -9.27
N THR A 184 10.96 -5.73 -9.88
CA THR A 184 11.02 -7.09 -9.31
C THR A 184 12.45 -7.61 -9.14
N THR A 185 12.64 -8.58 -8.25
CA THR A 185 13.96 -9.16 -7.94
C THR A 185 14.63 -9.91 -9.10
N ASP A 186 13.88 -10.26 -10.15
CA ASP A 186 14.40 -10.80 -11.41
C ASP A 186 15.02 -9.73 -12.33
N GLY A 187 15.03 -8.46 -11.91
CA GLY A 187 15.64 -7.35 -12.62
C GLY A 187 14.75 -6.72 -13.68
N LEU A 188 13.46 -7.03 -13.68
CA LEU A 188 12.48 -6.41 -14.58
C LEU A 188 11.80 -5.19 -13.93
N LEU A 189 11.38 -4.26 -14.80
CA LEU A 189 10.43 -3.21 -14.47
C LEU A 189 9.11 -3.58 -15.15
N HIS A 190 8.05 -3.69 -14.36
CA HIS A 190 6.71 -4.01 -14.84
C HIS A 190 5.88 -2.72 -14.92
N CYS A 191 4.97 -2.70 -15.89
CA CYS A 191 3.89 -1.72 -16.01
C CYS A 191 2.63 -2.53 -16.25
N TRP A 192 1.75 -2.59 -15.25
CA TRP A 192 0.47 -3.29 -15.32
C TRP A 192 -0.64 -2.28 -15.53
N GLU A 193 -1.59 -2.61 -16.40
CA GLU A 193 -2.82 -1.86 -16.64
C GLU A 193 -3.96 -2.87 -16.50
N PHE A 194 -5.00 -2.52 -15.75
CA PHE A 194 -6.19 -3.34 -15.63
C PHE A 194 -7.22 -2.96 -16.71
N GLY A 195 -7.85 -3.96 -17.31
CA GLY A 195 -8.85 -3.76 -18.36
C GLY A 195 -8.31 -3.93 -19.77
N THR A 196 -8.81 -3.12 -20.71
CA THR A 196 -8.42 -3.24 -22.12
C THR A 196 -7.39 -2.19 -22.49
N CYS A 197 -6.14 -2.61 -22.56
CA CYS A 197 -5.08 -1.83 -23.16
C CYS A 197 -5.42 -1.60 -24.65
N SER A 198 -5.93 -0.41 -24.98
CA SER A 198 -5.86 0.05 -26.36
C SER A 198 -4.38 0.22 -26.68
N THR A 199 -3.93 -0.05 -27.90
CA THR A 199 -2.51 0.21 -28.22
C THR A 199 -2.29 1.72 -28.18
N GLY A 200 -1.94 2.22 -27.00
CA GLY A 200 -1.73 3.61 -26.68
C GLY A 200 -0.44 4.12 -27.31
N TYR A 201 -0.39 5.42 -27.53
CA TYR A 201 0.83 6.11 -27.90
C TYR A 201 1.75 6.12 -26.67
N ALA A 202 2.83 5.32 -26.68
CA ALA A 202 3.89 5.40 -25.69
C ALA A 202 5.01 6.30 -26.25
N PRO A 203 5.05 7.62 -25.96
CA PRO A 203 5.96 8.50 -26.67
C PRO A 203 7.46 8.26 -26.40
N TRP A 204 7.86 7.38 -25.45
CA TRP A 204 9.25 7.35 -24.98
C TRP A 204 9.72 5.98 -24.45
N VAL A 205 9.81 4.94 -25.28
CA VAL A 205 10.32 3.63 -24.80
C VAL A 205 11.85 3.51 -24.75
N GLN A 206 12.63 4.52 -25.18
CA GLN A 206 14.11 4.47 -25.12
C GLN A 206 14.83 5.82 -25.23
N PHE A 207 16.03 5.90 -24.66
CA PHE A 207 16.98 7.01 -24.85
C PHE A 207 17.31 7.18 -26.35
N GLN A 208 17.15 8.40 -26.87
CA GLN A 208 17.33 8.78 -28.29
C GLN A 208 16.25 8.30 -29.29
N HIS A 209 14.98 8.18 -28.86
CA HIS A 209 13.78 8.37 -29.71
C HIS A 209 13.52 7.35 -30.84
N ASP A 210 14.45 6.45 -31.19
CA ASP A 210 14.22 5.40 -32.20
C ASP A 210 15.00 4.10 -31.89
N HIS A 211 14.67 3.01 -32.59
CA HIS A 211 15.34 1.70 -32.41
C HIS A 211 16.87 1.78 -32.62
N SER A 212 17.32 2.84 -33.31
CA SER A 212 18.70 3.10 -33.67
C SER A 212 19.43 4.00 -32.66
N ARG A 213 18.72 4.55 -31.66
CA ARG A 213 19.20 5.57 -30.72
C ARG A 213 19.80 6.78 -31.45
N THR A 214 19.08 7.39 -32.38
CA THR A 214 19.60 8.51 -33.20
C THR A 214 19.19 9.89 -32.71
N GLY A 215 18.09 9.99 -31.95
CA GLY A 215 17.58 11.26 -31.42
C GLY A 215 16.98 12.16 -32.49
N VAL A 216 16.65 11.63 -33.68
CA VAL A 216 16.06 12.39 -34.78
C VAL A 216 14.55 12.13 -34.86
N LEU A 217 13.79 13.20 -35.07
CA LEU A 217 12.37 13.18 -35.40
C LEU A 217 12.30 13.30 -36.93
N GLU A 218 11.91 12.23 -37.63
CA GLU A 218 11.44 12.32 -39.02
C GLU A 218 9.92 12.48 -39.06
#